data_AF-A0A150H1T9-F1
#
_entry.id   AF-A0A150H1T9-F1
#
_cell.length_a   1.000
_cell.length_b   1.000
_cell.length_c   1.000
_cell.angle_alpha   90.00
_cell.angle_beta   90.00
_cell.angle_gamma   90.00
#
_symmetry.space_group_name_H-M   'P 1'
#
loop_
_entity.id
_entity.type
_entity.pdbx_description
1 polymer ?
#
loop_
_entity_poly.entity_id
_entity_poly.type
_entity_poly.pdbx_seq_one_letter_code
_entity_poly.pdbx_strand_id
1 'polypeptide(L)'
;MSTPCRPPPTLSLETYVPLVLEARALLSQAKALAAKDVGAARELLRQGPYNGLRDNIRAIGEYAARDGRTTEVGPLVTGFFKSLEAYDQLLLDALRERTAVDPAELDAKVQDIYTAFDRLLATVPPEILERANRVLEVTTAKAAEGTGAAEAAEPSGASAPIVDAEAADLVMLLR
;
A
#
# COMPACT_ATOMS: atom_id res chain seq x y z
N MET A 1 15.82 -18.63 -37.02
CA MET A 1 14.52 -18.20 -36.47
C MET A 1 14.78 -17.69 -35.06
N SER A 2 14.68 -16.39 -34.82
CA SER A 2 15.01 -15.81 -33.52
C SER A 2 13.79 -15.87 -32.60
N THR A 3 13.84 -16.70 -31.56
CA THR A 3 12.83 -16.67 -30.49
C THR A 3 12.93 -15.33 -29.76
N PRO A 4 11.84 -14.55 -29.63
CA PRO A 4 11.86 -13.34 -28.82
C PRO A 4 12.12 -13.74 -27.36
N CYS A 5 13.10 -13.11 -26.72
CA CYS A 5 13.31 -13.29 -25.28
C CYS A 5 12.08 -12.79 -24.55
N ARG A 6 11.31 -13.71 -23.95
CA ARG A 6 10.22 -13.36 -23.03
C ARG A 6 10.85 -12.55 -21.88
N PRO A 7 10.44 -11.30 -21.63
CA PRO A 7 10.94 -10.56 -20.49
C PRO A 7 10.57 -11.32 -19.20
N PRO A 8 11.33 -11.14 -18.10
CA PRO A 8 10.91 -11.68 -16.81
C PRO A 8 9.52 -11.14 -16.44
N PRO A 9 8.74 -11.84 -15.60
CA PRO A 9 7.47 -11.34 -15.10
C PRO A 9 7.71 -10.16 -14.15
N THR A 10 7.93 -8.98 -14.73
CA THR A 10 7.69 -7.72 -14.05
C THR A 10 6.22 -7.73 -13.63
N LEU A 11 5.96 -7.72 -12.32
CA LEU A 11 4.62 -7.55 -11.76
C LEU A 11 3.94 -6.40 -12.52
N SER A 12 2.78 -6.69 -13.09
CA SER A 12 2.12 -5.80 -14.03
C SER A 12 1.79 -4.46 -13.36
N LEU A 13 1.69 -3.40 -14.16
CA LEU A 13 1.17 -2.12 -13.67
C LEU A 13 -0.23 -2.29 -13.04
N GLU A 14 -1.01 -3.25 -13.56
CA GLU A 14 -2.29 -3.73 -13.06
C GLU A 14 -2.24 -4.25 -11.60
N THR A 15 -1.07 -4.60 -11.06
CA THR A 15 -0.86 -4.99 -9.66
C THR A 15 -0.51 -3.78 -8.78
N TYR A 16 0.30 -2.84 -9.29
CA TYR A 16 0.78 -1.69 -8.50
C TYR A 16 -0.23 -0.53 -8.41
N VAL A 17 -0.94 -0.24 -9.51
CA VAL A 17 -1.92 0.85 -9.59
C VAL A 17 -3.08 0.71 -8.59
N PRO A 18 -3.73 -0.47 -8.37
CA PRO A 18 -4.78 -0.58 -7.37
C PRO A 18 -4.26 -0.33 -5.94
N LEU A 19 -3.06 -0.81 -5.58
CA LEU A 19 -2.47 -0.56 -4.25
C LEU A 19 -2.20 0.94 -4.00
N VAL A 20 -1.75 1.66 -5.04
CA VAL A 20 -1.52 3.12 -5.00
C VAL A 20 -2.85 3.89 -4.90
N LEU A 21 -3.89 3.44 -5.60
CA LEU A 21 -5.24 4.00 -5.48
C LEU A 21 -5.89 3.71 -4.12
N GLU A 22 -5.63 2.54 -3.52
CA GLU A 22 -6.07 2.18 -2.17
C GLU A 22 -5.41 3.11 -1.12
N ALA A 23 -4.10 3.33 -1.21
CA ALA A 23 -3.40 4.31 -0.36
C ALA A 23 -3.93 5.75 -0.56
N ARG A 24 -4.29 6.14 -1.79
CA ARG A 24 -4.94 7.43 -2.09
C ARG A 24 -6.33 7.54 -1.43
N ALA A 25 -7.08 6.44 -1.33
CA ALA A 25 -8.36 6.39 -0.63
C ALA A 25 -8.18 6.48 0.91
N LEU A 26 -7.25 5.72 1.49
CA LEU A 26 -6.98 5.73 2.93
C LEU A 26 -6.49 7.09 3.46
N LEU A 27 -5.85 7.93 2.63
CA LEU A 27 -5.43 9.27 3.03
C LEU A 27 -6.59 10.12 3.60
N SER A 28 -7.81 9.92 3.10
CA SER A 28 -9.01 10.58 3.63
C SER A 28 -9.35 10.15 5.07
N GLN A 29 -9.11 8.88 5.39
CA GLN A 29 -9.29 8.30 6.72
C GLN A 29 -8.16 8.73 7.66
N ALA A 30 -6.92 8.77 7.17
CA ALA A 30 -5.76 9.29 7.90
C ALA A 30 -5.97 10.77 8.31
N LYS A 31 -6.49 11.61 7.41
CA LYS A 31 -6.92 12.99 7.72
C LYS A 31 -8.00 13.03 8.81
N ALA A 32 -9.05 12.21 8.68
CA ALA A 32 -10.16 12.18 9.64
C ALA A 32 -9.77 11.63 11.02
N LEU A 33 -8.70 10.82 11.09
CA LEU A 33 -8.06 10.38 12.33
C LEU A 33 -7.12 11.45 12.90
N ALA A 34 -6.31 12.13 12.08
CA ALA A 34 -5.33 13.12 12.53
C ALA A 34 -5.98 14.27 13.33
N ALA A 35 -7.22 14.63 13.00
CA ALA A 35 -8.02 15.61 13.75
C ALA A 35 -8.54 15.12 15.13
N LYS A 36 -8.26 13.88 15.53
CA LYS A 36 -8.75 13.23 16.78
C LYS A 36 -7.63 12.53 17.55
N ASP A 37 -6.85 11.72 16.84
CA ASP A 37 -5.71 10.95 17.35
C ASP A 37 -4.60 10.95 16.28
N VAL A 38 -3.61 11.80 16.53
CA VAL A 38 -2.41 11.96 15.69
C VAL A 38 -1.54 10.70 15.71
N GLY A 39 -1.55 9.93 16.80
CA GLY A 39 -0.83 8.66 16.91
C GLY A 39 -1.43 7.60 15.99
N ALA A 40 -2.74 7.37 16.09
CA ALA A 40 -3.47 6.44 15.23
C ALA A 40 -3.34 6.80 13.73
N ALA A 41 -3.38 8.10 13.40
CA ALA A 41 -3.18 8.56 12.03
C ALA A 41 -1.80 8.21 11.46
N ARG A 42 -0.72 8.36 12.24
CA ARG A 42 0.65 8.02 11.82
C ARG A 42 0.90 6.53 11.70
N GLU A 43 0.29 5.73 12.58
CA GLU A 43 0.49 4.28 12.55
C GLU A 43 -0.28 3.64 11.38
N LEU A 44 -1.40 4.24 10.94
CA LEU A 44 -2.07 3.93 9.67
C LEU A 44 -1.13 4.13 8.46
N LEU A 45 -0.36 5.24 8.42
CA LEU A 45 0.66 5.50 7.38
C LEU A 45 1.82 4.48 7.34
N ARG A 46 1.90 3.55 8.31
CA ARG A 46 2.92 2.48 8.36
C ARG A 46 2.34 1.09 8.17
N GLN A 47 1.03 0.97 7.98
CA GLN A 47 0.30 -0.29 7.87
C GLN A 47 -0.51 -0.36 6.57
N GLY A 48 -1.07 -1.53 6.28
CA GLY A 48 -1.91 -1.76 5.09
C GLY A 48 -1.20 -1.37 3.78
N PRO A 49 -1.87 -0.67 2.85
CA PRO A 49 -1.33 -0.35 1.52
C PRO A 49 -0.23 0.72 1.53
N TYR A 50 0.09 1.34 2.67
CA TYR A 50 1.29 2.17 2.82
C TYR A 50 2.56 1.31 2.93
N ASN A 51 2.45 0.07 3.42
CA ASN A 51 3.53 -0.90 3.39
C ASN A 51 3.83 -1.31 1.93
N GLY A 52 5.09 -1.21 1.50
CA GLY A 52 5.48 -1.40 0.09
C GLY A 52 5.07 -0.27 -0.86
N LEU A 53 4.36 0.78 -0.42
CA LEU A 53 3.97 1.92 -1.27
C LEU A 53 5.18 2.58 -1.95
N ARG A 54 6.33 2.58 -1.27
CA ARG A 54 7.59 3.11 -1.80
C ARG A 54 8.00 2.41 -3.11
N ASP A 55 7.90 1.09 -3.13
CA ASP A 55 8.30 0.26 -4.26
C ASP A 55 7.22 0.23 -5.33
N ASN A 56 5.94 0.26 -4.95
CA ASN A 56 4.80 0.39 -5.87
C ASN A 56 4.90 1.69 -6.71
N ILE A 57 5.15 2.83 -6.05
CA ILE A 57 5.30 4.14 -6.72
C ILE A 57 6.56 4.17 -7.58
N ARG A 58 7.66 3.58 -7.10
CA ARG A 58 8.88 3.44 -7.89
C ARG A 58 8.66 2.60 -9.15
N ALA A 59 7.93 1.49 -9.06
CA ALA A 59 7.63 0.62 -10.19
C ALA A 59 6.76 1.31 -11.26
N ILE A 60 5.76 2.10 -10.84
CA ILE A 60 4.97 2.93 -11.78
C ILE A 60 5.86 3.98 -12.46
N GLY A 61 6.72 4.65 -11.70
CA GLY A 61 7.69 5.61 -12.26
C GLY A 61 8.64 4.96 -13.27
N GLU A 62 9.28 3.84 -12.92
CA GLU A 62 10.19 3.13 -13.82
C GLU A 62 9.49 2.61 -15.09
N TYR A 63 8.22 2.20 -15.02
CA TYR A 63 7.42 1.90 -16.20
C TYR A 63 7.17 3.14 -17.06
N ALA A 64 6.81 4.28 -16.45
CA ALA A 64 6.53 5.51 -17.17
C ALA A 64 7.74 6.07 -17.95
N ALA A 65 8.97 5.84 -17.47
CA ALA A 65 10.19 6.08 -18.26
C ALA A 65 10.37 5.06 -19.41
N ARG A 66 10.20 3.76 -19.13
CA ARG A 66 10.39 2.69 -20.12
C ARG A 66 9.44 2.82 -21.31
N ASP A 67 8.21 3.26 -21.06
CA ASP A 67 7.16 3.46 -22.07
C ASP A 67 7.06 4.92 -22.58
N GLY A 68 8.09 5.75 -22.31
CA GLY A 68 8.25 7.09 -22.87
C GLY A 68 7.26 8.16 -22.38
N ARG A 69 6.42 7.88 -21.37
CA ARG A 69 5.41 8.83 -20.86
C ARG A 69 5.96 9.92 -19.94
N THR A 70 7.13 9.71 -19.32
CA THR A 70 7.85 10.79 -18.64
C THR A 70 9.35 10.56 -18.63
N THR A 71 10.11 11.64 -18.81
CA THR A 71 11.56 11.68 -18.57
C THR A 71 11.89 12.01 -17.10
N GLU A 72 10.93 12.52 -16.33
CA GLU A 72 11.15 13.11 -15.00
C GLU A 72 10.75 12.19 -13.84
N VAL A 73 10.98 10.88 -13.97
CA VAL A 73 10.68 9.89 -12.94
C VAL A 73 11.31 10.24 -11.59
N GLY A 74 12.59 10.64 -11.59
CA GLY A 74 13.32 11.03 -10.38
C GLY A 74 12.62 12.18 -9.62
N PRO A 75 12.43 13.36 -10.25
CA PRO A 75 11.65 14.46 -9.68
C PRO A 75 10.24 14.07 -9.22
N LEU A 76 9.50 13.29 -10.01
CA LEU A 76 8.11 12.90 -9.71
C LEU A 76 8.05 12.01 -8.46
N VAL A 77 8.80 10.91 -8.44
CA VAL A 77 8.85 9.95 -7.33
C VAL A 77 9.40 10.61 -6.06
N THR A 78 10.42 11.47 -6.18
CA THR A 78 10.98 12.21 -5.04
C THR A 78 10.00 13.26 -4.51
N GLY A 79 9.26 13.94 -5.40
CA GLY A 79 8.23 14.91 -5.03
C GLY A 79 7.10 14.28 -4.21
N PHE A 80 6.66 13.08 -4.60
CA PHE A 80 5.68 12.32 -3.83
C PHE A 80 6.17 12.05 -2.40
N PHE A 81 7.36 11.45 -2.22
CA PHE A 81 7.84 11.15 -0.87
C PHE A 81 8.09 12.41 -0.02
N LYS A 82 8.49 13.54 -0.63
CA LYS A 82 8.59 14.83 0.09
C LYS A 82 7.23 15.33 0.62
N SER A 83 6.14 15.17 -0.15
CA SER A 83 4.80 15.53 0.35
C SER A 83 4.33 14.61 1.49
N LEU A 84 4.62 13.31 1.40
CA LEU A 84 4.30 12.34 2.46
C LEU A 84 5.14 12.52 3.73
N GLU A 85 6.43 12.83 3.57
CA GLU A 85 7.37 13.15 4.65
C GLU A 85 6.97 14.46 5.36
N ALA A 86 6.60 15.50 4.61
CA ALA A 86 6.09 16.76 5.18
C ALA A 86 4.78 16.59 5.97
N TYR A 87 3.97 15.59 5.62
CA TYR A 87 2.76 15.22 6.36
C TYR A 87 3.08 14.43 7.64
N ASP A 88 3.90 13.37 7.58
CA ASP A 88 4.29 12.62 8.78
C ASP A 88 5.10 13.49 9.76
N GLN A 89 5.89 14.44 9.28
CA GLN A 89 6.61 15.41 10.11
C GLN A 89 5.66 16.35 10.86
N LEU A 90 4.63 16.89 10.20
CA LEU A 90 3.59 17.70 10.84
C LEU A 90 2.82 16.91 11.90
N LEU A 91 2.52 15.63 11.64
CA LEU A 91 1.91 14.75 12.64
C LEU A 91 2.90 14.41 13.78
N LEU A 92 4.20 14.25 13.48
CA LEU A 92 5.24 13.98 14.48
C LEU A 92 5.39 15.15 15.46
N ASP A 93 5.38 16.38 14.98
CA ASP A 93 5.60 17.56 15.81
C ASP A 93 4.36 17.90 16.66
N ALA A 94 3.14 17.79 16.10
CA ALA A 94 1.92 17.85 16.90
C ALA A 94 1.89 16.79 18.03
N LEU A 95 2.33 15.56 17.74
CA LEU A 95 2.43 14.48 18.73
C LEU A 95 3.52 14.75 19.80
N ARG A 96 4.63 15.42 19.44
CA ARG A 96 5.71 15.82 20.36
C ARG A 96 5.26 16.93 21.31
N GLU A 97 4.64 17.98 20.77
CA GLU A 97 4.17 19.14 21.53
C GLU A 97 2.88 18.86 22.33
N ARG A 98 2.15 17.79 21.94
CA ARG A 98 0.80 17.45 22.44
C ARG A 98 -0.25 18.51 22.08
N THR A 99 -0.03 19.20 20.97
CA THR A 99 -0.91 20.22 20.39
C THR A 99 -1.82 19.56 19.34
N ALA A 100 -3.03 20.09 19.16
CA ALA A 100 -3.85 19.71 18.01
C ALA A 100 -3.20 20.24 16.71
N VAL A 101 -3.26 19.45 15.63
CA VAL A 101 -2.82 19.90 14.31
C VAL A 101 -3.71 21.05 13.81
N ASP A 102 -3.12 22.08 13.23
CA ASP A 102 -3.89 23.13 12.55
C ASP A 102 -4.67 22.53 11.36
N PRO A 103 -6.01 22.71 11.29
CA PRO A 103 -6.82 22.06 10.26
C PRO A 103 -6.56 22.60 8.85
N ALA A 104 -6.11 23.85 8.70
CA ALA A 104 -5.75 24.42 7.40
C ALA A 104 -4.38 23.91 6.94
N GLU A 105 -3.40 23.73 7.83
CA GLU A 105 -2.13 23.12 7.45
C GLU A 105 -2.28 21.61 7.17
N LEU A 106 -3.06 20.88 7.97
CA LEU A 106 -3.43 19.48 7.72
C LEU A 106 -4.03 19.32 6.32
N ASP A 107 -4.98 20.19 5.96
CA ASP A 107 -5.63 20.17 4.65
C ASP A 107 -4.66 20.52 3.52
N ALA A 108 -3.75 21.47 3.72
CA ALA A 108 -2.71 21.80 2.74
C ALA A 108 -1.80 20.61 2.43
N LYS A 109 -1.23 19.93 3.45
CA LYS A 109 -0.37 18.75 3.22
C LYS A 109 -1.12 17.61 2.54
N VAL A 110 -2.39 17.39 2.90
CA VAL A 110 -3.23 16.35 2.28
C VAL A 110 -3.50 16.68 0.80
N GLN A 111 -3.71 17.95 0.45
CA GLN A 111 -3.85 18.39 -0.95
C GLN A 111 -2.53 18.30 -1.75
N ASP A 112 -1.38 18.56 -1.11
CA ASP A 112 -0.06 18.34 -1.73
C ASP A 112 0.13 16.85 -2.10
N ILE A 113 -0.23 15.93 -1.20
CA ILE A 113 -0.15 14.48 -1.45
C ILE A 113 -1.15 14.06 -2.54
N TYR A 114 -2.40 14.54 -2.54
CA TYR A 114 -3.35 14.27 -3.63
C TYR A 114 -2.82 14.78 -4.98
N THR A 115 -2.24 15.99 -5.02
CA THR A 115 -1.59 16.54 -6.21
C THR A 115 -0.41 15.67 -6.67
N ALA A 116 0.34 15.08 -5.75
CA ALA A 116 1.43 14.16 -6.08
C ALA A 116 0.94 12.79 -6.59
N PHE A 117 -0.12 12.23 -6.01
CA PHE A 117 -0.80 11.03 -6.55
C PHE A 117 -1.30 11.29 -7.97
N ASP A 118 -1.96 12.41 -8.21
CA ASP A 118 -2.62 12.68 -9.49
C ASP A 118 -1.58 12.93 -10.60
N ARG A 119 -0.43 13.54 -10.28
CA ARG A 119 0.74 13.61 -11.17
C ARG A 119 1.34 12.24 -11.50
N LEU A 120 1.38 11.31 -10.53
CA LEU A 120 1.84 9.94 -10.77
C LEU A 120 0.86 9.16 -11.65
N LEU A 121 -0.43 9.23 -11.34
CA LEU A 121 -1.49 8.52 -12.05
C LEU A 121 -1.68 9.05 -13.48
N ALA A 122 -1.39 10.33 -13.74
CA ALA A 122 -1.32 10.88 -15.09
C ALA A 122 -0.25 10.23 -16.01
N THR A 123 0.71 9.48 -15.45
CA THR A 123 1.69 8.69 -16.23
C THR A 123 1.23 7.26 -16.55
N VAL A 124 0.05 6.85 -16.06
CA VAL A 124 -0.54 5.53 -16.24
C VAL A 124 -1.51 5.52 -17.44
N PRO A 125 -1.56 4.47 -18.27
CA PRO A 125 -2.57 4.35 -19.33
C PRO A 125 -4.01 4.37 -18.75
N PRO A 126 -4.97 5.05 -19.40
CA PRO A 126 -6.37 5.07 -18.93
C PRO A 126 -6.95 3.65 -18.88
N GLU A 127 -6.60 2.80 -19.86
CA GLU A 127 -6.87 1.35 -19.94
C GLU A 127 -6.62 0.61 -18.61
N ILE A 128 -5.55 0.99 -17.90
CA ILE A 128 -5.07 0.35 -16.67
C ILE A 128 -5.70 1.02 -15.45
N LEU A 129 -5.88 2.35 -15.47
CA LEU A 129 -6.63 3.07 -14.43
C LEU A 129 -8.07 2.54 -14.32
N GLU A 130 -8.78 2.38 -15.44
CA GLU A 130 -10.15 1.84 -15.42
C GLU A 130 -10.22 0.38 -14.93
N ARG A 131 -9.18 -0.42 -15.19
CA ARG A 131 -9.10 -1.81 -14.71
C ARG A 131 -8.81 -1.85 -13.21
N ALA A 132 -7.88 -1.02 -12.74
CA ALA A 132 -7.53 -0.92 -11.32
C ALA A 132 -8.69 -0.39 -10.47
N ASN A 133 -9.45 0.60 -10.95
CA ASN A 133 -10.67 1.05 -10.27
C ASN A 133 -11.71 -0.07 -10.17
N ARG A 134 -11.98 -0.82 -11.25
CA ARG A 134 -12.89 -1.98 -11.22
C ARG A 134 -12.41 -3.09 -10.26
N VAL A 135 -11.09 -3.32 -10.15
CA VAL A 135 -10.54 -4.25 -9.15
C VAL A 135 -10.83 -3.74 -7.73
N LEU A 136 -10.67 -2.44 -7.47
CA LEU A 136 -10.95 -1.84 -6.17
C LEU A 136 -12.44 -1.81 -5.81
N GLU A 137 -13.34 -1.59 -6.77
CA GLU A 137 -14.79 -1.73 -6.57
C GLU A 137 -15.14 -3.15 -6.12
N VAL A 138 -14.55 -4.17 -6.76
CA VAL A 138 -14.75 -5.57 -6.40
C VAL A 138 -14.12 -5.92 -5.04
N THR A 139 -12.90 -5.44 -4.71
CA THR A 139 -12.29 -5.74 -3.40
C THR A 139 -12.97 -4.99 -2.26
N THR A 140 -13.43 -3.75 -2.45
CA THR A 140 -14.17 -3.00 -1.42
C THR A 140 -15.58 -3.55 -1.18
N ALA A 141 -16.31 -3.94 -2.23
CA ALA A 141 -17.56 -4.67 -2.08
C ALA A 141 -17.34 -6.00 -1.35
N LYS A 142 -16.34 -6.80 -1.76
CA LYS A 142 -16.01 -8.07 -1.11
C LYS A 142 -15.54 -7.90 0.33
N ALA A 143 -14.86 -6.80 0.67
CA ALA A 143 -14.46 -6.50 2.05
C ALA A 143 -15.66 -6.11 2.94
N ALA A 144 -16.70 -5.49 2.38
CA ALA A 144 -17.96 -5.26 3.08
C ALA A 144 -18.78 -6.56 3.29
N GLU A 145 -18.64 -7.55 2.40
CA GLU A 145 -19.35 -8.84 2.47
C GLU A 145 -18.56 -9.97 3.17
N GLY A 146 -17.25 -9.81 3.43
CA GLY A 146 -16.40 -10.92 3.84
C GLY A 146 -15.17 -10.58 4.69
N THR A 147 -15.26 -10.86 5.99
CA THR A 147 -14.08 -11.11 6.85
C THR A 147 -13.37 -12.38 6.36
N GLY A 148 -12.30 -12.22 5.57
CA GLY A 148 -11.71 -13.35 4.84
C GLY A 148 -10.34 -13.08 4.22
N ALA A 149 -9.40 -12.56 5.02
CA ALA A 149 -7.97 -12.54 4.73
C ALA A 149 -7.26 -13.50 5.69
N ALA A 150 -6.24 -14.28 5.29
CA ALA A 150 -5.68 -14.49 3.95
C ALA A 150 -5.00 -15.86 3.90
N GLU A 151 -4.77 -16.40 2.69
CA GLU A 151 -3.42 -16.84 2.29
C GLU A 151 -3.36 -17.10 0.78
N ALA A 152 -2.29 -16.60 0.15
CA ALA A 152 -1.87 -16.97 -1.19
C ALA A 152 -0.45 -17.56 -1.09
N ALA A 153 -0.33 -18.69 -0.40
CA ALA A 153 0.86 -19.52 -0.35
C ALA A 153 0.69 -20.70 -1.33
N GLU A 154 1.76 -21.07 -2.04
CA GLU A 154 1.67 -22.03 -3.15
C GLU A 154 1.51 -23.49 -2.69
N PRO A 155 0.78 -24.32 -3.46
CA PRO A 155 0.60 -25.74 -3.13
C PRO A 155 1.85 -26.57 -3.46
N SER A 156 2.54 -27.07 -2.44
CA SER A 156 3.57 -28.11 -2.58
C SER A 156 3.01 -29.50 -2.24
N GLY A 157 3.54 -30.54 -2.90
CA GLY A 157 2.88 -31.83 -3.07
C GLY A 157 2.86 -32.76 -1.85
N ALA A 158 1.75 -33.48 -1.73
CA ALA A 158 1.43 -34.48 -0.71
C ALA A 158 2.48 -35.58 -0.47
N SER A 159 2.61 -36.01 0.79
CA SER A 159 2.51 -37.43 1.19
C SER A 159 2.18 -37.54 2.69
N ALA A 160 1.45 -38.60 3.06
CA ALA A 160 0.95 -38.88 4.42
C ALA A 160 0.70 -40.41 4.54
N PRO A 161 0.26 -40.97 5.68
CA PRO A 161 0.31 -40.53 7.09
C PRO A 161 1.02 -41.59 7.98
N ILE A 162 0.89 -41.53 9.33
CA ILE A 162 0.49 -42.62 10.27
C ILE A 162 0.73 -42.19 11.74
N VAL A 163 0.17 -42.94 12.71
CA VAL A 163 -0.33 -42.49 14.03
C VAL A 163 0.51 -42.85 15.27
N ASP A 164 0.15 -42.22 16.38
CA ASP A 164 0.21 -42.65 17.80
C ASP A 164 1.50 -43.14 18.48
N ALA A 165 1.96 -42.33 19.46
CA ALA A 165 2.48 -42.71 20.80
C ALA A 165 2.86 -41.41 21.54
N GLU A 166 2.86 -41.22 22.86
CA GLU A 166 2.29 -41.84 24.08
C GLU A 166 2.91 -41.01 25.24
N ALA A 167 2.24 -40.90 26.39
CA ALA A 167 2.80 -40.48 27.70
C ALA A 167 3.81 -39.31 27.78
N ALA A 168 3.31 -38.08 28.02
CA ALA A 168 4.08 -37.00 28.65
C ALA A 168 3.35 -36.32 29.83
N ASP A 169 2.02 -36.45 29.93
CA ASP A 169 1.15 -35.73 30.87
C ASP A 169 1.03 -36.39 32.27
N LEU A 170 2.14 -36.96 32.76
CA LEU A 170 2.19 -37.74 34.01
C LEU A 170 3.27 -37.28 35.00
N VAL A 171 3.92 -36.14 34.74
CA VAL A 171 5.02 -35.61 35.57
C VAL A 171 4.57 -34.52 36.54
N MET A 172 3.35 -33.98 36.41
CA MET A 172 2.89 -32.82 37.20
C MET A 172 1.85 -33.11 38.30
N LEU A 173 1.57 -34.38 38.61
CA LEU A 173 0.53 -34.76 39.59
C LEU A 173 1.00 -35.70 40.73
N LEU A 174 2.28 -35.62 41.13
CA LEU A 174 2.79 -36.28 42.34
C LEU A 174 3.50 -35.29 43.27
N ARG A 175 2.67 -34.51 43.98
CA ARG A 175 2.95 -33.90 45.28
C ARG A 175 1.80 -34.25 46.23
#